data_AF-A0A927SIZ7-F1
#
_entry.id   AF-A0A927SIZ7-F1
#
_cell.length_a   1.000
_cell.length_b   1.000
_cell.length_c   1.000
_cell.angle_alpha   90.00
_cell.angle_beta   90.00
_cell.angle_gamma   90.00
#
_symmetry.space_group_name_H-M   'P 1'
#
loop_
_entity.id
_entity.type
_entity.pdbx_description
1 polymer ?
#
loop_
_entity_poly.entity_id
_entity_poly.type
_entity_poly.pdbx_seq_one_letter_code
_entity_poly.pdbx_strand_id
1 'polypeptide(L)'
;MSAMSELATIKEELLQCSQALIGIADTLKELAHTWDEPLPEKENAAPAPDPMLTLADVRACLAQKSVEGHTAAIQTLIRKYGAEKLSQVDPKNYAALMAEAEVL
;
A
#
# COMPACT_ATOMS: atom_id res chain seq x y z
N MET A 1 -9.97 15.18 -54.45
CA MET A 1 -8.72 15.26 -53.65
C MET A 1 -8.96 15.29 -52.14
N SER A 2 -10.18 15.53 -51.65
CA SER A 2 -10.49 15.62 -50.20
C SER A 2 -10.32 14.33 -49.39
N ALA A 3 -10.73 13.16 -49.89
CA ALA A 3 -10.67 11.91 -49.11
C ALA A 3 -9.24 11.45 -48.77
N MET A 4 -8.26 11.73 -49.64
CA MET A 4 -6.84 11.44 -49.38
C MET A 4 -6.27 12.38 -48.31
N SER A 5 -6.76 13.63 -48.26
CA SER A 5 -6.39 14.60 -47.23
C SER A 5 -6.95 14.21 -45.87
N GLU A 6 -8.23 13.79 -45.81
CA GLU A 6 -8.89 13.35 -44.59
C GLU A 6 -8.22 12.10 -44.00
N LEU A 7 -7.84 11.13 -44.84
CA LEU A 7 -7.11 9.94 -44.41
C LEU A 7 -5.73 10.29 -43.83
N ALA A 8 -5.04 11.28 -44.41
CA ALA A 8 -3.77 11.76 -43.89
C ALA A 8 -3.92 12.42 -42.52
N THR A 9 -4.96 13.24 -42.34
CA THR A 9 -5.28 13.88 -41.05
C THR A 9 -5.60 12.84 -39.97
N ILE A 10 -6.46 11.87 -40.27
CA ILE A 10 -6.82 10.80 -39.31
C ILE A 10 -5.58 10.00 -38.88
N LYS A 11 -4.66 9.74 -39.81
CA LYS A 11 -3.40 9.04 -39.49
C LYS A 11 -2.51 9.88 -38.57
N GLU A 12 -2.39 11.18 -38.82
CA GLU A 12 -1.62 12.09 -37.96
C GLU A 12 -2.23 12.19 -36.55
N GLU A 13 -3.55 12.33 -36.45
CA GLU A 13 -4.26 12.35 -35.18
C GLU A 13 -4.09 11.04 -34.41
N LEU A 14 -4.15 9.89 -35.10
CA LEU A 14 -3.92 8.58 -34.48
C LEU A 14 -2.49 8.46 -33.93
N LEU A 15 -1.50 8.95 -34.67
CA LEU A 15 -0.10 8.97 -34.23
C LEU A 15 0.06 9.89 -33.01
N GLN A 16 -0.53 11.08 -33.02
CA GLN A 16 -0.51 12.00 -31.89
C GLN A 16 -1.17 11.39 -30.64
N CYS A 17 -2.30 10.72 -30.80
CA CYS A 17 -2.97 10.00 -29.71
C CYS A 17 -2.06 8.92 -29.11
N SER A 18 -1.37 8.15 -29.95
CA SER A 18 -0.44 7.11 -29.49
C SER A 18 0.74 7.71 -28.70
N GLN A 19 1.28 8.84 -29.15
CA GLN A 19 2.36 9.54 -28.45
C GLN A 19 1.90 10.13 -27.12
N ALA A 20 0.69 10.70 -27.07
CA ALA A 20 0.09 11.20 -25.84
C ALA A 20 -0.11 10.06 -24.82
N LEU A 21 -0.60 8.90 -25.27
CA LEU A 21 -0.74 7.70 -24.43
C LEU A 21 0.60 7.22 -23.88
N ILE A 22 1.67 7.23 -24.68
CA ILE A 22 3.02 6.89 -24.22
C ILE A 22 3.49 7.88 -23.14
N GLY A 23 3.32 9.19 -23.36
CA GLY A 23 3.68 10.21 -22.37
C GLY A 23 2.91 10.05 -21.05
N ILE A 24 1.61 9.74 -21.12
CA ILE A 24 0.82 9.42 -19.92
C ILE A 24 1.35 8.16 -19.23
N ALA A 25 1.69 7.11 -19.98
CA ALA A 25 2.25 5.90 -19.40
C ALA A 25 3.61 6.15 -18.72
N ASP A 26 4.46 7.00 -19.29
CA ASP A 26 5.76 7.34 -18.70
C ASP A 26 5.62 8.23 -17.47
N THR A 27 4.73 9.24 -17.50
CA THR A 27 4.40 10.01 -16.30
C THR A 27 3.78 9.15 -15.20
N LEU A 28 2.95 8.16 -15.54
CA LEU A 28 2.44 7.19 -14.57
C LEU A 28 3.55 6.31 -13.99
N LYS A 29 4.57 5.93 -14.77
CA LYS A 29 5.76 5.23 -14.24
C LYS A 29 6.57 6.12 -13.31
N GLU A 30 6.80 7.37 -13.69
CA GLU A 30 7.50 8.35 -12.84
C GLU A 30 6.75 8.59 -11.53
N LEU A 31 5.42 8.75 -11.59
CA LEU A 31 4.57 8.86 -10.40
C LEU A 31 4.54 7.55 -9.60
N ALA A 32 4.55 6.39 -10.26
CA ALA A 32 4.70 5.12 -9.57
C ALA A 32 6.03 5.08 -8.80
N HIS A 33 7.14 5.56 -9.35
CA HIS A 33 8.42 5.69 -8.63
C HIS A 33 8.37 6.68 -7.45
N THR A 34 7.43 7.63 -7.43
CA THR A 34 7.20 8.50 -6.25
C THR A 34 6.39 7.82 -5.14
N TRP A 35 5.64 6.76 -5.45
CA TRP A 35 4.97 5.91 -4.46
C TRP A 35 5.78 4.67 -4.08
N ASP A 36 6.64 4.24 -4.99
CA ASP A 36 7.61 3.16 -4.86
C ASP A 36 8.98 3.74 -4.46
N GLU A 37 8.96 4.80 -3.66
CA GLU A 37 10.16 5.26 -2.96
C GLU A 37 10.60 4.08 -2.08
N PRO A 38 11.72 3.41 -2.37
CA PRO A 38 12.23 2.42 -1.46
C PRO A 38 12.62 3.21 -0.22
N LEU A 39 11.97 2.92 0.90
CA LEU A 39 12.52 3.22 2.22
C LEU A 39 14.02 2.90 2.13
N PRO A 40 14.91 3.85 2.46
CA PRO A 40 16.33 3.75 2.12
C PRO A 40 16.82 2.38 2.55
N GLU A 41 17.33 1.62 1.58
CA GLU A 41 18.02 0.37 1.82
C GLU A 41 19.10 0.66 2.85
N LYS A 42 18.79 0.32 4.11
CA LYS A 42 19.82 0.16 5.12
C LYS A 42 20.59 -1.06 4.69
N GLU A 43 21.69 -0.78 4.00
CA GLU A 43 22.90 -1.56 4.01
C GLU A 43 23.21 -1.98 5.46
N ASN A 44 22.67 -3.13 5.84
CA ASN A 44 23.11 -3.95 6.95
C ASN A 44 22.60 -5.35 6.69
N ALA A 45 23.52 -6.17 6.20
CA ALA A 45 23.38 -7.60 6.18
C ALA A 45 22.88 -8.13 7.54
N ALA A 46 21.65 -8.64 7.55
CA ALA A 46 21.18 -9.61 8.53
C ALA A 46 20.12 -10.48 7.82
N PRO A 47 20.10 -11.80 8.06
CA PRO A 47 19.28 -12.73 7.30
C PRO A 47 17.80 -12.36 7.50
N ALA A 48 17.04 -12.40 6.39
CA ALA A 48 15.60 -12.19 6.38
C ALA A 48 14.95 -12.89 7.59
N PRO A 49 14.30 -12.16 8.51
CA PRO A 49 13.36 -12.83 9.38
C PRO A 49 12.13 -13.15 8.53
N ASP A 50 11.56 -14.32 8.80
CA ASP A 50 10.29 -14.87 8.31
C ASP A 50 9.21 -13.83 7.98
N PRO A 51 8.16 -14.15 7.21
CA PRO A 51 7.04 -13.26 6.91
C PRO A 51 6.40 -12.73 8.20
N MET A 52 7.01 -11.68 8.76
CA MET A 52 6.70 -11.08 10.03
C MET A 52 5.66 -10.04 9.67
N LEU A 53 4.41 -10.35 10.01
CA LEU A 53 3.31 -9.38 10.06
C LEU A 53 3.84 -8.02 10.48
N THR A 54 3.81 -7.07 9.55
CA THR A 54 4.41 -5.77 9.82
C THR A 54 3.51 -5.02 10.80
N LEU A 55 4.13 -4.21 11.67
CA LEU A 55 3.39 -3.37 12.62
C LEU A 55 2.40 -2.43 11.89
N ALA A 56 2.66 -2.12 10.61
CA ALA A 56 1.75 -1.36 9.75
C ALA A 56 0.47 -2.13 9.43
N ASP A 57 0.56 -3.41 9.04
CA ASP A 57 -0.60 -4.25 8.70
C ASP A 57 -1.50 -4.45 9.93
N VAL A 58 -0.90 -4.71 11.09
CA VAL A 58 -1.62 -4.88 12.35
C VAL A 58 -2.29 -3.57 12.77
N ARG A 59 -1.64 -2.42 12.57
CA ARG A 59 -2.26 -1.11 12.81
C ARG A 59 -3.45 -0.86 11.89
N ALA A 60 -3.36 -1.22 10.62
CA ALA A 60 -4.43 -1.02 9.66
C ALA A 60 -5.66 -1.87 10.02
N CYS A 61 -5.45 -3.16 10.33
CA CYS A 61 -6.53 -4.08 10.73
C CYS A 61 -7.23 -3.61 12.01
N LEU A 62 -6.45 -3.25 13.05
CA LEU A 62 -7.02 -2.72 14.28
C LEU A 62 -7.68 -1.34 14.11
N ALA A 63 -7.15 -0.47 13.25
CA ALA A 63 -7.75 0.83 12.98
C ALA A 63 -9.12 0.67 12.32
N GLN A 64 -9.25 -0.26 11.37
CA GLN A 64 -10.52 -0.58 10.74
C GLN A 64 -11.56 -1.06 11.77
N LYS A 65 -11.18 -2.00 12.64
CA LYS A 65 -12.04 -2.49 13.73
C LYS A 65 -12.35 -1.40 14.77
N SER A 66 -11.43 -0.47 15.01
CA SER A 66 -11.65 0.67 15.89
C SER A 66 -12.71 1.62 15.32
N VAL A 67 -12.72 1.84 13.99
CA VAL A 67 -13.75 2.65 13.31
C VAL A 67 -15.13 1.97 13.36
N GLU A 68 -15.18 0.65 13.37
CA GLU A 68 -16.43 -0.12 13.58
C GLU A 68 -17.00 0.02 15.01
N GLY A 69 -16.30 0.72 15.92
CA GLY A 69 -16.75 0.98 17.29
C GLY A 69 -16.11 0.08 18.35
N HIS A 70 -15.21 -0.83 17.95
CA HIS A 70 -14.57 -1.79 18.85
C HIS A 70 -13.30 -1.26 19.52
N THR A 71 -13.07 0.06 19.52
CA THR A 71 -11.88 0.73 20.09
C THR A 71 -11.60 0.32 21.54
N ALA A 72 -12.63 0.22 22.39
CA ALA A 72 -12.49 -0.16 23.79
C ALA A 72 -12.08 -1.65 23.95
N ALA A 73 -12.63 -2.52 23.10
CA ALA A 73 -12.28 -3.94 23.09
C ALA A 73 -10.84 -4.15 22.61
N ILE A 74 -10.42 -3.42 21.57
CA ILE A 74 -9.03 -3.44 21.05
C ILE A 74 -8.04 -2.93 22.10
N GLN A 75 -8.32 -1.82 22.79
CA GLN A 75 -7.45 -1.33 23.87
C GLN A 75 -7.32 -2.34 25.02
N THR A 76 -8.44 -3.00 25.37
CA THR A 76 -8.43 -4.06 26.39
C THR A 76 -7.58 -5.24 25.92
N LEU A 77 -7.65 -5.58 24.64
CA LEU A 77 -6.85 -6.63 24.02
C LEU A 77 -5.35 -6.28 24.07
N ILE A 78 -4.96 -5.08 23.66
CA ILE A 78 -3.56 -4.61 23.74
C ILE A 78 -3.03 -4.68 25.19
N ARG A 79 -3.86 -4.28 26.18
CA ARG A 79 -3.52 -4.39 27.61
C ARG A 79 -3.39 -5.82 28.10
N LYS A 80 -4.21 -6.75 27.60
CA LYS A 80 -4.10 -8.19 27.89
C LYS A 80 -2.74 -8.76 27.46
N TYR A 81 -2.16 -8.21 26.40
CA TYR A 81 -0.80 -8.52 25.93
C TYR A 81 0.31 -7.75 26.67
N GLY A 82 -0.02 -7.04 27.77
CA GLY A 82 0.96 -6.36 28.62
C GLY A 82 1.45 -5.00 28.10
N ALA A 83 0.75 -4.42 27.11
CA ALA A 83 1.13 -3.16 26.47
C ALA A 83 0.03 -2.09 26.62
N GLU A 84 0.38 -0.82 26.57
CA GLU A 84 -0.63 0.25 26.44
C GLU A 84 -0.88 0.64 24.98
N LYS A 85 0.11 0.41 24.11
CA LYS A 85 0.07 0.75 22.68
C LYS A 85 0.51 -0.43 21.85
N LEU A 86 -0.05 -0.59 20.66
CA LEU A 86 0.37 -1.64 19.72
C LEU A 86 1.88 -1.62 19.43
N SER A 87 2.51 -0.43 19.48
CA SER A 87 3.96 -0.27 19.34
C SER A 87 4.79 -0.89 20.45
N GLN A 88 4.19 -1.20 21.59
CA GLN A 88 4.82 -1.84 22.74
C GLN A 88 4.49 -3.34 22.83
N VAL A 89 3.58 -3.83 21.98
CA VAL A 89 3.27 -5.26 21.90
C VAL A 89 4.42 -5.94 21.15
N ASP A 90 4.90 -7.06 21.69
CA ASP A 90 5.92 -7.87 21.04
C ASP A 90 5.44 -8.37 19.66
N PRO A 91 6.28 -8.32 18.62
CA PRO A 91 5.90 -8.79 17.27
C PRO A 91 5.42 -10.25 17.23
N LYS A 92 5.89 -11.08 18.18
CA LYS A 92 5.44 -12.47 18.35
C LYS A 92 3.96 -12.59 18.68
N ASN A 93 3.39 -11.56 19.32
CA ASN A 93 2.00 -11.50 19.74
C ASN A 93 1.10 -10.84 18.69
N TYR A 94 1.64 -10.24 17.62
CA TYR A 94 0.84 -9.57 16.58
C TYR A 94 -0.13 -10.51 15.87
N ALA A 95 0.31 -11.74 15.57
CA ALA A 95 -0.54 -12.74 14.92
C ALA A 95 -1.76 -13.09 15.79
N ALA A 96 -1.53 -13.34 17.09
CA ALA A 96 -2.59 -13.67 18.03
C ALA A 96 -3.52 -12.47 18.30
N LEU A 97 -2.94 -11.28 18.41
CA LEU A 97 -3.67 -10.03 18.61
C LEU A 97 -4.59 -9.71 17.41
N MET A 98 -4.11 -9.86 16.17
CA MET A 98 -4.96 -9.68 14.99
C MET A 98 -6.08 -10.72 14.95
N ALA A 99 -5.76 -11.99 15.17
CA ALA A 99 -6.78 -13.04 15.12
C ALA A 99 -7.90 -12.81 16.16
N GLU A 100 -7.55 -12.38 17.38
CA GLU A 100 -8.56 -12.03 18.38
C GLU A 100 -9.32 -10.74 18.02
N ALA A 101 -8.68 -9.77 17.36
CA ALA A 101 -9.34 -8.54 16.93
C ALA A 101 -10.25 -8.71 15.71
N GLU A 102 -9.98 -9.69 14.85
CA GLU A 102 -10.86 -10.05 13.72
C GLU A 102 -12.20 -10.64 14.18
N VAL A 103 -12.21 -11.29 15.36
CA VAL A 103 -13.38 -11.95 15.96
C VAL A 103 -14.23 -10.96 16.80
N LEU A 104 -13.74 -9.74 17.04
CA LEU A 104 -14.49 -8.64 17.66
C LEU A 104 -15.45 -7.97 16.68
#